data_AF-A0A3S0VL78-F1
#
_entry.id   AF-A0A3S0VL78-F1
#
_cell.length_a   1.000
_cell.length_b   1.000
_cell.length_c   1.000
_cell.angle_alpha   90.00
_cell.angle_beta   90.00
_cell.angle_gamma   90.00
#
_symmetry.space_group_name_H-M   'P 1'
#
loop_
_entity.id
_entity.type
_entity.pdbx_description
1 polymer ?
#
loop_
_entity_poly.entity_id
_entity_poly.type
_entity_poly.pdbx_seq_one_letter_code
_entity_poly.pdbx_strand_id
1 'polypeptide(L)' 'MDVVHQNISSNMPGMIHELAQSLLIIHAYVRGSLERIKNNNLTVEQLRSLFIKVKEQLELMFKLLTAWCS' A
#
# COMPACT_ATOMS: atom_id res chain seq x y z
N MET A 1 -11.26 -20.76 26.72
CA MET A 1 -10.37 -19.62 26.43
C MET A 1 -10.11 -19.52 24.90
N ASP A 2 -11.09 -19.84 24.03
CA ASP A 2 -10.75 -20.55 22.78
C ASP A 2 -11.55 -20.17 21.51
N VAL A 3 -11.97 -18.91 21.33
CA VAL A 3 -12.57 -18.50 20.02
C VAL A 3 -11.97 -17.20 19.50
N VAL A 4 -11.68 -16.25 20.40
CA VAL A 4 -11.09 -14.95 20.04
C VAL A 4 -9.65 -15.09 19.56
N HIS A 5 -8.85 -15.96 20.17
CA HIS A 5 -7.44 -16.14 19.78
C HIS A 5 -7.23 -16.86 18.44
N GLN A 6 -8.16 -17.74 18.03
CA GLN A 6 -8.04 -18.46 16.75
C GLN A 6 -8.31 -17.58 15.53
N ASN A 7 -9.27 -16.65 15.62
CA ASN A 7 -9.63 -15.75 14.52
C ASN A 7 -8.56 -14.67 14.23
N ILE A 8 -7.83 -14.22 15.26
CA ILE A 8 -6.75 -13.23 15.11
C ILE A 8 -5.54 -13.86 14.39
N SER A 9 -5.26 -15.14 14.65
CA SER A 9 -4.09 -15.85 14.10
C SER A 9 -4.23 -16.22 12.61
N SER A 10 -5.44 -16.50 12.12
CA SER A 10 -5.64 -16.97 10.75
C SER A 10 -5.61 -15.84 9.70
N ASN A 11 -5.97 -14.62 10.09
CA ASN A 11 -6.07 -13.47 9.17
C ASN A 11 -4.80 -12.60 9.16
N MET A 12 -3.94 -12.74 10.17
CA MET A 12 -2.69 -11.96 10.28
C MET A 12 -1.72 -12.17 9.10
N PRO A 13 -1.49 -13.40 8.60
CA PRO A 13 -0.63 -13.61 7.43
C PRO A 13 -1.17 -12.95 6.16
N GLY A 14 -2.50 -12.99 5.96
CA GLY A 14 -3.16 -12.34 4.82
C GLY A 14 -3.04 -10.82 4.88
N MET A 15 -3.27 -10.22 6.05
CA MET A 15 -3.10 -8.79 6.25
C MET A 15 -1.65 -8.35 6.02
N ILE A 16 -0.66 -9.06 6.59
CA ILE A 16 0.76 -8.75 6.37
C ILE A 16 1.10 -8.82 4.88
N HIS A 17 0.56 -9.81 4.18
CA HIS A 17 0.73 -9.94 2.73
C HIS A 17 0.16 -8.73 1.98
N GLU A 18 -1.07 -8.32 2.27
CA GLU A 18 -1.72 -7.16 1.62
C GLU A 18 -0.97 -5.84 1.92
N LEU A 19 -0.52 -5.64 3.17
CA LEU A 19 0.31 -4.48 3.53
C LEU A 19 1.64 -4.47 2.76
N ALA A 20 2.29 -5.63 2.63
CA ALA A 20 3.52 -5.76 1.85
C ALA A 20 3.28 -5.48 0.36
N GLN A 21 2.16 -5.92 -0.20
CA GLN A 21 1.78 -5.62 -1.58
C GLN A 21 1.55 -4.12 -1.79
N SER A 22 0.84 -3.43 -0.89
CA SER A 22 0.64 -1.99 -0.99
C SER A 22 1.97 -1.22 -0.95
N LEU A 23 2.89 -1.63 -0.06
CA LEU A 23 4.23 -1.03 0.00
C LEU A 23 5.03 -1.26 -1.28
N LEU A 24 4.98 -2.47 -1.86
CA LEU A 24 5.63 -2.79 -3.13
C LEU A 24 5.10 -1.92 -4.28
N ILE A 25 3.78 -1.72 -4.33
CA ILE A 25 3.14 -0.85 -5.34
C ILE A 25 3.63 0.59 -5.18
N ILE A 26 3.57 1.15 -3.96
CA ILE A 26 4.06 2.50 -3.68
C ILE A 26 5.52 2.65 -4.11
N HIS A 27 6.37 1.71 -3.72
CA HIS A 27 7.79 1.72 -4.07
C HIS A 27 8.01 1.68 -5.59
N ALA A 28 7.28 0.84 -6.33
CA ALA A 28 7.37 0.75 -7.78
C ALA A 28 6.99 2.07 -8.47
N TYR A 29 5.90 2.71 -8.05
CA TYR A 29 5.47 4.00 -8.59
C TYR A 29 6.50 5.12 -8.32
N VAL A 30 6.99 5.20 -7.08
CA VAL A 30 8.01 6.20 -6.70
C VAL A 30 9.29 5.99 -7.49
N ARG A 31 9.78 4.75 -7.57
CA ARG A 31 11.00 4.41 -8.32
C ARG A 31 10.87 4.75 -9.80
N GLY A 32 9.79 4.31 -10.45
CA GLY A 32 9.55 4.60 -11.86
C GLY A 32 9.46 6.10 -12.13
N SER A 33 8.89 6.87 -11.20
CA SER A 33 8.81 8.32 -11.36
C SER A 33 10.15 9.03 -11.15
N LEU A 34 10.98 8.56 -10.21
CA LEU A 34 12.35 9.05 -10.06
C LEU A 34 13.18 8.81 -11.33
N GLU A 35 13.06 7.63 -11.95
CA GLU A 35 13.74 7.34 -13.22
C GLU A 35 13.26 8.27 -14.35
N ARG A 36 11.97 8.57 -14.39
CA ARG A 36 11.40 9.49 -15.39
C ARG A 36 11.78 10.95 -15.16
N ILE A 37 11.88 11.38 -13.91
CA ILE A 37 12.39 12.71 -13.55
C ILE A 37 13.85 12.85 -14.00
N LYS A 38 14.70 11.83 -13.74
CA LYS A 38 16.10 11.83 -14.19
C LYS A 38 16.23 11.97 -15.71
N ASN A 39 15.26 11.43 -16.45
CA ASN A 39 15.22 11.49 -17.91
C ASN A 39 14.40 12.68 -18.46
N ASN A 40 14.00 13.65 -17.61
CA ASN A 40 13.12 14.78 -17.97
C ASN A 40 11.84 14.37 -18.73
N ASN A 41 11.29 13.19 -18.41
CA ASN A 41 10.19 12.54 -19.12
C ASN A 41 9.01 12.22 -18.18
N LEU A 42 8.74 13.11 -17.21
CA LEU A 42 7.59 13.02 -16.32
C LEU A 42 6.71 14.26 -16.50
N THR A 43 5.47 14.07 -16.96
CA THR A 43 4.50 15.16 -17.07
C THR A 43 3.77 15.40 -15.74
N VAL A 44 3.14 16.57 -15.62
CA VAL A 44 2.36 16.95 -14.43
C VAL A 44 1.19 15.98 -14.20
N GLU A 45 0.54 15.53 -15.27
CA GLU A 45 -0.58 14.59 -15.23
C GLU A 45 -0.12 13.23 -14.68
N GLN A 46 1.07 12.79 -15.07
CA GLN A 46 1.65 11.52 -14.62
C GLN A 46 2.09 11.60 -13.16
N LEU A 47 2.64 12.74 -12.74
CA LEU A 47 2.93 13.02 -11.34
C LEU A 47 1.64 13.02 -10.50
N ARG A 48 0.57 13.64 -11.00
CA ARG A 48 -0.75 13.63 -10.34
C ARG A 48 -1.32 12.21 -10.22
N SER A 49 -1.20 11.41 -11.28
CA SER A 49 -1.62 10.01 -11.28
C SER A 49 -0.84 9.19 -10.24
N LEU A 50 0.48 9.41 -10.11
CA LEU A 50 1.28 8.80 -9.06
C LEU A 50 0.76 9.16 -7.67
N PHE A 51 0.51 10.45 -7.39
CA PHE A 51 0.02 10.86 -6.07
C PHE A 51 -1.33 10.23 -5.73
N ILE A 52 -2.23 10.11 -6.72
CA ILE A 52 -3.51 9.41 -6.55
C ILE A 52 -3.27 7.93 -6.18
N LYS A 53 -2.39 7.24 -6.92
CA LYS A 53 -2.09 5.82 -6.66
C LYS A 53 -1.46 5.59 -5.29
N VAL A 54 -0.52 6.44 -4.88
CA VAL A 54 0.10 6.37 -3.55
C VAL A 54 -0.95 6.61 -2.47
N LYS A 55 -1.82 7.60 -2.65
CA LYS A 55 -2.92 7.90 -1.72
C LYS A 55 -3.86 6.71 -1.57
N GLU A 56 -4.32 6.11 -2.66
CA GLU A 56 -5.19 4.93 -2.66
C GLU A 56 -4.58 3.76 -1.87
N GLN A 57 -3.28 3.50 -2.04
CA GLN A 57 -2.59 2.44 -1.30
C GLN A 57 -2.47 2.76 0.20
N LEU A 58 -2.18 4.01 0.56
CA LEU A 58 -2.16 4.43 1.97
C LEU A 58 -3.53 4.28 2.62
N GLU A 59 -4.60 4.68 1.94
CA GLU A 59 -5.98 4.51 2.44
C GLU A 59 -6.33 3.03 2.66
N LEU A 60 -5.92 2.14 1.75
CA LEU A 60 -6.07 0.69 1.92
C LEU A 60 -5.31 0.18 3.16
N MET A 61 -4.04 0.58 3.31
CA MET A 61 -3.24 0.18 4.47
C MET A 61 -3.87 0.66 5.78
N PHE A 62 -4.36 1.90 5.84
CA PHE A 62 -5.05 2.43 7.02
C PHE A 62 -6.33 1.63 7.33
N LYS A 63 -7.11 1.27 6.32
CA LYS A 63 -8.31 0.44 6.49
C LYS A 63 -7.97 -0.94 7.05
N LEU A 64 -6.94 -1.60 6.51
CA LEU A 64 -6.47 -2.91 6.98
C LEU A 64 -5.98 -2.87 8.43
N LEU A 65 -5.16 -1.86 8.76
CA LEU A 65 -4.68 -1.67 10.13
C LEU A 65 -5.82 -1.38 11.12
N THR A 66 -6.79 -0.56 10.70
CA THR A 66 -7.96 -0.26 11.55
C THR A 66 -8.78 -1.53 11.80
N ALA A 67 -9.03 -2.33 10.76
CA ALA A 67 -9.78 -3.58 10.87
C ALA A 67 -9.08 -4.63 11.75
N TRP A 68 -7.77 -4.53 11.92
CA TRP A 68 -7.01 -5.41 12.81
C TRP A 68 -7.00 -4.95 14.28
N CYS A 69 -7.05 -3.64 14.51
CA CYS A 69 -7.08 -3.07 15.86
C CYS A 69 -8.48 -3.08 16.50
N SER A 70 -9.54 -3.26 15.71
CA SER A 70 -10.95 -3.36 16.13
C SER A 70 -11.38 -4.79 16.39
#